data_AF-A0A964PI75-F1
#
_entry.id   AF-A0A964PI75-F1
#
_cell.length_a   1.000
_cell.length_b   1.000
_cell.length_c   1.000
_cell.angle_alpha   90.00
_cell.angle_beta   90.00
_cell.angle_gamma   90.00
#
_symmetry.space_group_name_H-M   'P 1'
#
loop_
_entity.id
_entity.type
_entity.pdbx_description
1 polymer ?
#
loop_
_entity_poly.entity_id
_entity_poly.type
_entity_poly.pdbx_seq_one_letter_code
_entity_poly.pdbx_strand_id
1 'polypeptide(L)'
;MRGLIAALFSILSAATPAAAQRSADRVIVVTLDDMRWQEIFGGADRRLMTGADGDVADSGLTLRRFWRDDPAGRRRAVMPFLSSMVAERGLLLGDSASGSDFRVANDQRFSYPGYNELCTGAPDPRITSNDKTPNPNVTVLEWLAGHPGFRGSVEAYGSWDVFPFIFNTARSRLPVNGDGPPFKTPTTDHQRATNRFAEWLPNF
;
A
#
# COMPACT_ATOMS: atom_id res chain seq x y z
N MET A 1 25.02 45.86 44.47
CA MET A 1 23.85 45.97 43.55
C MET A 1 23.71 44.62 42.87
N ARG A 2 22.75 43.79 43.30
CA ARG A 2 21.49 43.52 42.56
C ARG A 2 21.85 43.08 41.13
N GLY A 3 22.04 41.80 40.85
CA GLY A 3 21.05 40.74 40.94
C GLY A 3 20.75 40.29 39.51
N LEU A 4 21.57 39.39 38.96
CA LEU A 4 21.30 38.76 37.67
C LEU A 4 20.58 37.44 37.94
N ILE A 5 19.26 37.52 38.01
CA ILE A 5 18.39 36.36 38.10
C ILE A 5 18.51 35.61 36.77
N ALA A 6 19.03 34.39 36.84
CA ALA A 6 18.96 33.39 35.79
C ALA A 6 17.48 33.05 35.53
N ALA A 7 16.90 33.63 34.47
CA ALA A 7 15.59 33.21 33.97
C ALA A 7 15.78 31.99 33.08
N LEU A 8 15.87 30.82 33.72
CA LEU A 8 15.76 29.52 33.08
C LEU A 8 14.32 29.41 32.55
N PHE A 9 14.09 29.70 31.26
CA PHE A 9 12.84 29.39 30.59
C PHE A 9 12.78 27.87 30.36
N SER A 10 12.42 27.13 31.41
CA SER A 10 11.94 25.76 31.26
C SER A 10 10.56 25.82 30.60
N ILE A 11 10.54 25.89 29.27
CA ILE A 11 9.35 25.55 28.49
C ILE A 11 9.18 24.04 28.66
N LEU A 12 8.47 23.67 29.72
CA LEU A 12 7.94 22.32 29.88
C LEU A 12 6.84 22.19 28.83
N SER A 13 7.22 21.80 27.61
CA SER A 13 6.25 21.35 26.62
C SER A 13 5.45 20.23 27.27
N ALA A 14 4.20 20.51 27.61
CA ALA A 14 3.23 19.48 27.93
C ALA A 14 3.05 18.64 26.67
N ALA A 15 3.93 17.67 26.47
CA ALA A 15 3.75 16.62 25.50
C ALA A 15 2.47 15.91 25.92
N THR A 16 1.36 16.24 25.28
CA THR A 16 0.17 15.41 25.32
C THR A 16 0.64 14.00 25.00
N PRO A 17 0.48 13.01 25.90
CA PRO A 17 0.87 11.66 25.60
C PRO A 17 0.17 11.30 24.30
N ALA A 18 0.94 11.02 23.26
CA ALA A 18 0.39 10.45 22.05
C ALA A 18 -0.40 9.23 22.50
N ALA A 19 -1.70 9.22 22.25
CA ALA A 19 -2.54 8.09 22.62
C ALA A 19 -1.87 6.86 21.99
N ALA A 20 -1.27 6.00 22.82
CA ALA A 20 -0.59 4.82 22.33
C ALA A 20 -1.62 4.06 21.50
N GLN A 21 -1.35 3.91 20.21
CA GLN A 21 -2.26 3.21 19.33
C GLN A 21 -2.49 1.83 19.93
N ARG A 22 -3.77 1.49 20.18
CA ARG A 22 -4.12 0.17 20.69
C ARG A 22 -3.40 -0.87 19.84
N SER A 23 -2.78 -1.84 20.50
CA SER A 23 -2.13 -2.96 19.81
C SER A 23 -3.14 -3.58 18.84
N ALA A 24 -2.77 -3.64 17.56
CA ALA A 24 -3.56 -4.34 16.57
C ALA A 24 -3.17 -5.82 16.60
N ASP A 25 -4.15 -6.71 16.76
CA ASP A 25 -3.90 -8.16 16.73
C ASP A 25 -3.66 -8.68 15.31
N ARG A 26 -3.93 -7.85 14.29
CA ARG A 26 -3.84 -8.20 12.87
C ARG A 26 -3.34 -7.02 12.06
N VAL A 27 -2.51 -7.33 11.07
CA VAL A 27 -2.05 -6.37 10.06
C VAL A 27 -2.53 -6.85 8.70
N ILE A 28 -3.13 -5.95 7.93
CA ILE A 28 -3.50 -6.18 6.53
C ILE A 28 -2.78 -5.12 5.72
N VAL A 29 -1.99 -5.56 4.75
CA VAL A 29 -1.33 -4.67 3.79
C VAL A 29 -2.08 -4.81 2.47
N VAL A 30 -2.60 -3.69 1.97
CA VAL A 30 -3.29 -3.63 0.67
C VAL A 30 -2.46 -2.74 -0.25
N THR A 31 -2.10 -3.27 -1.40
CA THR A 31 -1.41 -2.53 -2.46
C THR A 31 -2.32 -2.39 -3.66
N LEU A 32 -2.26 -1.24 -4.32
CA LEU A 32 -2.89 -1.01 -5.61
C LEU A 32 -1.76 -0.82 -6.62
N ASP A 33 -1.80 -1.58 -7.71
CA ASP A 33 -0.84 -1.41 -8.80
C ASP A 33 -1.27 -0.24 -9.70
N ASP A 34 -0.29 0.41 -10.32
CA ASP A 34 -0.43 1.53 -11.26
C ASP A 34 -1.29 2.71 -10.74
N MET A 35 -1.32 2.89 -9.42
CA MET A 35 -2.08 3.96 -8.77
C MET A 35 -1.22 5.20 -8.56
N ARG A 36 -1.60 6.29 -9.21
CA ARG A 36 -0.95 7.59 -9.04
C ARG A 36 -1.41 8.31 -7.77
N TRP A 37 -0.46 8.88 -7.04
CA TRP A 37 -0.75 9.63 -5.81
C TRP A 37 -1.58 10.89 -6.09
N GLN A 38 -1.49 11.45 -7.31
CA GLN A 38 -2.24 12.64 -7.71
C GLN A 38 -3.76 12.43 -7.59
N GLU A 39 -4.31 11.27 -7.94
CA GLU A 39 -5.74 11.02 -7.76
C GLU A 39 -6.12 10.76 -6.30
N ILE A 40 -5.21 10.18 -5.51
CA ILE A 40 -5.40 9.99 -4.06
C ILE A 40 -5.54 11.36 -3.37
N PHE A 41 -4.67 12.32 -3.68
CA PHE A 41 -4.57 13.60 -2.96
C PHE A 41 -5.26 14.78 -3.66
N GLY A 42 -5.36 14.77 -4.99
CA GLY A 42 -5.97 15.84 -5.80
C GLY A 42 -7.31 15.48 -6.44
N GLY A 43 -7.68 14.19 -6.45
CA GLY A 43 -8.83 13.68 -7.17
C GLY A 43 -8.60 13.62 -8.68
N ALA A 44 -9.68 13.45 -9.46
CA ALA A 44 -9.58 13.25 -10.90
C ALA A 44 -8.87 14.41 -11.65
N ASP A 45 -7.94 14.08 -12.54
CA ASP A 45 -7.33 15.03 -13.48
C ASP A 45 -8.16 15.11 -14.78
N ARG A 46 -8.67 16.30 -15.08
CA ARG A 46 -9.50 16.56 -16.26
C ARG A 46 -8.81 16.17 -17.57
N ARG A 47 -7.49 16.34 -17.66
CA ARG A 47 -6.70 16.01 -18.86
C ARG A 47 -6.78 14.53 -19.20
N LEU A 48 -6.87 13.66 -18.20
CA LEU A 48 -6.99 12.21 -18.39
C LEU A 48 -8.43 11.77 -18.62
N MET A 49 -9.39 12.60 -18.22
CA MET A 49 -10.81 12.33 -18.42
C MET A 49 -11.29 12.75 -19.81
N THR A 50 -10.54 13.60 -20.51
CA THR A 50 -11.00 14.27 -21.75
C THR A 50 -9.96 14.45 -22.83
N GLY A 51 -8.67 14.31 -22.49
CA GLY A 51 -7.57 14.54 -23.42
C GLY A 51 -6.98 13.24 -23.95
N ALA A 52 -6.07 13.38 -24.92
CA ALA A 52 -5.32 12.27 -25.51
C ALA A 52 -4.42 11.53 -24.51
N ASP A 53 -4.19 12.12 -23.33
CA ASP A 53 -3.33 11.57 -22.30
C ASP A 53 -4.03 10.54 -21.40
N GLY A 54 -5.34 10.35 -21.56
CA GLY A 54 -6.09 9.32 -20.85
C GLY A 54 -6.83 8.41 -21.83
N ASP A 55 -7.01 7.15 -21.42
CA ASP A 55 -7.64 6.10 -22.22
C ASP A 55 -9.06 5.81 -21.70
N VAL A 56 -9.90 6.84 -21.62
CA VAL A 56 -11.28 6.69 -21.12
C VAL A 56 -12.25 6.44 -22.27
N ALA A 57 -13.01 5.34 -22.19
CA ALA A 57 -13.96 4.96 -23.24
C ALA A 57 -15.11 5.97 -23.44
N ASP A 58 -15.59 6.61 -22.37
CA ASP A 58 -16.62 7.66 -22.43
C ASP A 58 -16.25 8.84 -21.54
N SER A 59 -15.69 9.88 -22.15
CA SER A 59 -15.30 11.11 -21.46
C SER A 59 -16.48 11.83 -20.82
N GLY A 60 -17.66 11.83 -21.46
CA GLY A 60 -18.85 12.50 -20.95
C GLY A 60 -19.38 11.84 -19.68
N LEU A 61 -19.47 10.51 -19.67
CA LEU A 61 -19.83 9.74 -18.47
C LEU A 61 -18.78 9.90 -17.37
N THR A 62 -17.50 9.82 -17.72
CA THR A 62 -16.38 9.95 -16.79
C THR A 62 -16.40 11.31 -16.09
N LEU A 63 -16.59 12.40 -16.83
CA LEU A 63 -16.78 13.74 -16.28
C LEU A 63 -17.98 13.81 -15.34
N ARG A 64 -19.15 13.32 -15.75
CA ARG A 64 -20.35 13.34 -14.89
C ARG A 64 -20.12 12.60 -13.57
N ARG A 65 -19.45 11.45 -13.62
CA ARG A 65 -19.19 10.62 -12.44
C ARG A 65 -18.16 11.25 -11.50
N PHE A 66 -17.03 11.71 -12.02
CA PHE A 66 -15.84 11.97 -11.20
C PHE A 66 -15.40 13.44 -11.13
N TRP A 67 -15.88 14.33 -12.02
CA TRP A 67 -15.46 15.73 -12.01
C TRP A 67 -16.25 16.57 -10.99
N ARG A 68 -15.53 17.34 -10.18
CA ARG A 68 -16.05 18.40 -9.32
C ARG A 68 -15.08 19.58 -9.40
N ASP A 69 -15.57 20.81 -9.25
CA ASP A 69 -14.70 21.98 -9.36
C ASP A 69 -13.74 22.09 -8.16
N ASP A 70 -14.16 21.60 -6.98
CA ASP A 70 -13.32 21.55 -5.79
C ASP A 70 -12.52 20.23 -5.67
N PRO A 71 -11.23 20.27 -5.27
CA PRO A 71 -10.40 19.06 -5.12
C PRO A 71 -10.95 18.03 -4.12
N ALA A 72 -11.57 18.50 -3.02
CA ALA A 72 -12.11 17.60 -2.00
C ALA A 72 -13.30 16.79 -2.53
N GLY A 73 -14.16 17.41 -3.33
CA GLY A 73 -15.26 16.78 -4.06
C GLY A 73 -14.74 15.77 -5.08
N ARG A 74 -13.68 16.09 -5.81
CA ARG A 74 -13.06 15.14 -6.75
C ARG A 74 -12.50 13.91 -6.06
N ARG A 75 -11.75 14.08 -4.96
CA ARG A 75 -11.25 12.95 -4.15
C ARG A 75 -12.38 12.03 -3.69
N ARG A 76 -13.45 12.60 -3.12
CA ARG A 76 -14.62 11.83 -2.68
C ARG A 76 -15.32 11.10 -3.83
N ALA A 77 -15.32 11.68 -5.04
CA ALA A 77 -15.92 11.03 -6.20
C ALA A 77 -15.09 9.86 -6.72
N VAL A 78 -13.75 9.98 -6.75
CA VAL A 78 -12.84 8.93 -7.25
C VAL A 78 -12.65 7.81 -6.22
N MET A 79 -12.36 8.16 -4.97
CA MET A 79 -12.08 7.20 -3.89
C MET A 79 -12.88 7.55 -2.64
N PRO A 80 -14.21 7.31 -2.65
CA PRO A 80 -15.08 7.69 -1.54
C PRO A 80 -14.64 7.05 -0.22
N PHE A 81 -14.27 5.77 -0.23
CA PHE A 81 -13.84 5.05 0.98
C PHE A 81 -12.54 5.60 1.57
N LEU A 82 -11.53 5.88 0.74
CA LEU A 82 -10.27 6.45 1.21
C LEU A 82 -10.49 7.86 1.77
N SER A 83 -11.31 8.66 1.07
CA SER A 83 -11.61 10.05 1.43
C SER A 83 -12.49 10.21 2.68
N SER A 84 -13.31 9.20 3.02
CA SER A 84 -14.17 9.23 4.21
C SER A 84 -13.58 8.43 5.36
N MET A 85 -13.27 7.14 5.15
CA MET A 85 -12.84 6.25 6.22
C MET A 85 -11.44 6.59 6.71
N VAL A 86 -10.47 6.67 5.80
CA VAL A 86 -9.06 6.87 6.19
C VAL A 86 -8.81 8.31 6.63
N ALA A 87 -9.47 9.30 6.02
CA ALA A 87 -9.36 10.68 6.47
C ALA A 87 -9.92 10.89 7.89
N GLU A 88 -10.96 10.15 8.29
CA GLU A 88 -11.59 10.28 9.62
C GLU A 88 -10.92 9.42 10.71
N ARG A 89 -10.37 8.26 10.33
CA ARG A 89 -9.93 7.23 11.30
C ARG A 89 -8.49 6.76 11.11
N GLY A 90 -7.78 7.32 10.14
CA GLY A 90 -6.45 6.91 9.76
C GLY A 90 -5.53 8.10 9.50
N LEU A 91 -4.41 7.77 8.86
CA LEU A 91 -3.39 8.73 8.46
C LEU A 91 -3.11 8.52 6.97
N LEU A 92 -3.07 9.61 6.23
CA LEU A 92 -2.72 9.61 4.82
C LEU A 92 -1.39 10.36 4.65
N LEU A 93 -0.37 9.67 4.12
CA LEU A 93 0.99 10.17 3.91
C LEU A 93 1.36 10.04 2.42
N GLY A 94 2.19 10.96 1.91
CA GLY A 94 2.61 10.95 0.50
C GLY A 94 2.05 12.09 -0.35
N ASP A 95 1.42 13.10 0.25
CA ASP A 95 1.04 14.33 -0.46
C ASP A 95 2.24 15.23 -0.70
N SER A 96 2.94 15.04 -1.82
CA SER A 96 4.10 15.86 -2.18
C SER A 96 3.73 17.33 -2.38
N ALA A 97 2.49 17.64 -2.78
CA ALA A 97 2.04 19.03 -2.89
C ALA A 97 1.92 19.73 -1.53
N SER A 98 1.75 18.95 -0.46
CA SER A 98 1.73 19.41 0.93
C SER A 98 3.06 19.16 1.66
N GLY A 99 4.13 18.78 0.95
CA GLY A 99 5.46 18.53 1.52
C GLY A 99 5.63 17.17 2.21
N SER A 100 4.68 16.24 2.07
CA SER A 100 4.80 14.85 2.53
C SER A 100 5.34 13.99 1.40
N ASP A 101 6.65 14.00 1.22
CA ASP A 101 7.31 13.29 0.12
C ASP A 101 7.56 11.81 0.44
N PHE A 102 7.03 10.92 -0.40
CA PHE A 102 7.36 9.50 -0.41
C PHE A 102 8.03 9.17 -1.74
N ARG A 103 9.25 8.63 -1.68
CA ARG A 103 10.05 8.27 -2.87
C ARG A 103 10.51 6.83 -2.72
N VAL A 104 10.40 6.07 -3.81
CA VAL A 104 11.09 4.78 -3.90
C VAL A 104 12.59 5.01 -4.02
N ALA A 105 13.36 4.14 -3.38
CA ALA A 105 14.82 4.17 -3.40
C ALA A 105 15.40 3.33 -4.54
N ASN A 106 14.63 2.40 -5.12
CA ASN A 106 15.08 1.61 -6.27
C ASN A 106 15.12 2.45 -7.57
N ASP A 107 16.13 2.18 -8.41
CA ASP A 107 16.33 2.88 -9.68
C ASP A 107 15.43 2.40 -10.82
N GLN A 108 14.71 1.30 -10.62
CA GLN A 108 13.93 0.62 -11.65
C GLN A 108 12.53 1.23 -11.82
N ARG A 109 11.88 1.62 -10.70
CA ARG A 109 10.58 2.31 -10.65
C ARG A 109 9.44 1.54 -11.35
N PHE A 110 9.45 0.22 -11.27
CA PHE A 110 8.36 -0.65 -11.71
C PHE A 110 8.12 -1.81 -10.73
N SER A 111 7.12 -2.64 -11.02
CA SER A 111 6.48 -3.63 -10.13
C SER A 111 7.44 -4.46 -9.27
N TYR A 112 8.14 -5.48 -9.78
CA TYR A 112 8.90 -6.41 -8.92
C TYR A 112 9.94 -5.66 -8.04
N PRO A 113 10.84 -4.80 -8.58
CA PRO A 113 11.75 -4.01 -7.74
C PRO A 113 11.03 -3.20 -6.65
N GLY A 114 9.87 -2.61 -6.97
CA GLY A 114 9.03 -1.88 -6.02
C GLY A 114 8.43 -2.78 -4.92
N TYR A 115 7.89 -3.95 -5.27
CA TYR A 115 7.38 -4.91 -4.29
C TYR A 115 8.50 -5.50 -3.43
N ASN A 116 9.70 -5.71 -3.99
CA ASN A 116 10.86 -6.07 -3.18
C ASN A 116 11.15 -4.98 -2.14
N GLU A 117 11.26 -3.72 -2.57
CA GLU A 117 11.54 -2.61 -1.65
C GLU A 117 10.47 -2.49 -0.56
N LEU A 118 9.18 -2.57 -0.94
CA LEU A 118 8.06 -2.55 -0.01
C LEU A 118 8.12 -3.69 1.01
N CYS A 119 8.39 -4.92 0.56
CA CYS A 119 8.28 -6.10 1.40
C CYS A 119 9.57 -6.44 2.15
N THR A 120 10.72 -5.87 1.79
CA THR A 120 12.01 -6.13 2.44
C THR A 120 12.56 -4.91 3.18
N GLY A 121 12.03 -3.72 2.89
CA GLY A 121 12.48 -2.45 3.47
C GLY A 121 13.73 -1.86 2.80
N ALA A 122 14.23 -2.45 1.70
CA ALA A 122 15.39 -1.95 0.97
C ALA A 122 15.33 -2.27 -0.53
N PRO A 123 15.86 -1.39 -1.41
CA PRO A 123 16.05 -1.72 -2.81
C PRO A 123 17.14 -2.79 -2.97
N ASP A 124 17.06 -3.57 -4.05
CA ASP A 124 18.10 -4.53 -4.42
C ASP A 124 18.50 -4.34 -5.89
N PRO A 125 19.74 -3.92 -6.17
CA PRO A 125 20.19 -3.66 -7.54
C PRO A 125 20.27 -4.91 -8.42
N ARG A 126 20.12 -6.11 -7.84
CA ARG A 126 20.05 -7.38 -8.58
C ARG A 126 18.65 -7.64 -9.15
N ILE A 127 17.63 -6.96 -8.64
CA ILE A 127 16.23 -7.12 -9.07
C ILE A 127 15.94 -6.02 -10.07
N THR A 128 16.08 -6.34 -11.35
CA THR A 128 15.98 -5.40 -12.48
C THR A 128 15.02 -5.86 -13.56
N SER A 129 14.14 -6.81 -13.25
CA SER A 129 13.12 -7.30 -14.18
C SER A 129 11.89 -7.80 -13.42
N ASN A 130 10.79 -7.98 -14.15
CA ASN A 130 9.59 -8.67 -13.67
C ASN A 130 9.66 -10.18 -13.94
N ASP A 131 10.85 -10.70 -14.30
CA ASP A 131 11.01 -12.12 -14.57
C ASP A 131 10.65 -12.94 -13.34
N LYS A 132 10.13 -14.14 -13.58
CA LYS A 132 9.78 -15.14 -12.58
C LYS A 132 11.04 -15.77 -11.95
N THR A 133 11.92 -14.94 -11.41
CA THR A 133 13.14 -15.31 -10.69
C THR A 133 12.88 -15.13 -9.19
N PRO A 134 13.12 -16.14 -8.34
CA PRO A 134 12.87 -16.02 -6.91
C PRO A 134 13.64 -14.88 -6.25
N ASN A 135 12.97 -14.11 -5.40
CA ASN A 135 13.59 -13.00 -4.68
C ASN A 135 14.65 -13.55 -3.72
N PRO A 136 15.92 -13.10 -3.81
CA PRO A 136 16.96 -13.54 -2.90
C PRO A 136 16.71 -13.03 -1.46
N ASN A 137 16.01 -11.92 -1.29
CA ASN A 137 15.81 -11.26 0.00
C ASN A 137 14.68 -11.89 0.80
N VAL A 138 14.80 -11.88 2.11
CA VAL A 138 13.74 -12.31 3.03
C VAL A 138 12.75 -11.16 3.19
N THR A 139 11.49 -11.40 2.87
CA THR A 139 10.43 -10.40 3.08
C THR A 139 10.01 -10.36 4.54
N VAL A 140 9.39 -9.26 4.97
CA VAL A 140 8.79 -9.13 6.29
C VAL A 140 7.72 -10.21 6.53
N LEU A 141 6.99 -10.62 5.48
CA LEU A 141 5.99 -11.70 5.57
C LEU A 141 6.65 -13.06 5.80
N GLU A 142 7.75 -13.35 5.10
CA GLU A 142 8.52 -14.58 5.32
C GLU A 142 9.12 -14.61 6.72
N TRP A 143 9.70 -13.48 7.17
CA TRP A 143 10.24 -13.35 8.51
C TRP A 143 9.16 -13.55 9.59
N LEU A 144 7.98 -12.93 9.43
CA LEU A 144 6.84 -13.11 10.33
C LEU A 144 6.39 -14.57 10.37
N ALA A 145 6.27 -15.25 9.23
CA ALA A 145 5.85 -16.65 9.16
C ALA A 145 6.81 -17.61 9.90
N GLY A 146 8.09 -17.23 10.01
CA GLY A 146 9.08 -17.94 10.82
C GLY A 146 8.94 -17.71 12.33
N HIS A 147 8.26 -16.65 12.76
CA HIS A 147 8.09 -16.32 14.17
C HIS A 147 6.98 -17.18 14.81
N PRO A 148 7.23 -17.83 15.97
CA PRO A 148 6.23 -18.69 16.61
C PRO A 148 4.83 -18.08 16.82
N GLY A 149 4.72 -16.77 17.05
CA GLY A 149 3.43 -16.10 17.26
C GLY A 149 2.60 -15.90 15.99
N PHE A 150 3.19 -16.05 14.80
CA PHE A 150 2.55 -15.83 13.50
C PHE A 150 2.56 -17.09 12.61
N ARG A 151 2.92 -18.23 13.20
CA ARG A 151 3.03 -19.49 12.46
C ARG A 151 1.66 -19.90 11.92
N GLY A 152 1.55 -20.02 10.61
CA GLY A 152 0.30 -20.39 9.93
C GLY A 152 -0.75 -19.27 9.89
N SER A 153 -0.38 -18.01 10.18
CA SER A 153 -1.29 -16.85 10.11
C SER A 153 -0.82 -15.75 9.15
N VAL A 154 0.23 -16.01 8.36
CA VAL A 154 0.73 -15.09 7.33
C VAL A 154 0.41 -15.63 5.96
N GLU A 155 -0.27 -14.82 5.16
CA GLU A 155 -0.75 -15.14 3.83
C GLU A 155 -0.60 -13.90 2.95
N ALA A 156 -0.36 -14.08 1.66
CA ALA A 156 -0.41 -13.00 0.69
C ALA A 156 -1.25 -13.43 -0.50
N TYR A 157 -1.96 -12.49 -1.11
CA TYR A 157 -2.63 -12.73 -2.36
C TYR A 157 -2.73 -11.45 -3.17
N GLY A 158 -2.67 -11.58 -4.48
CA GLY A 158 -2.66 -10.46 -5.40
C GLY A 158 -3.01 -10.88 -6.82
N SER A 159 -3.26 -9.92 -7.69
CA SER A 159 -3.79 -10.14 -9.03
C SER A 159 -2.71 -10.46 -10.08
N TRP A 160 -1.53 -10.90 -9.66
CA TRP A 160 -0.35 -11.01 -10.52
C TRP A 160 0.46 -12.28 -10.26
N ASP A 161 0.78 -13.00 -11.33
CA ASP A 161 1.41 -14.33 -11.30
C ASP A 161 2.90 -14.33 -10.88
N VAL A 162 3.52 -13.16 -10.71
CA VAL A 162 4.90 -13.00 -10.26
C VAL A 162 5.03 -12.98 -8.73
N PHE A 163 3.94 -12.74 -7.97
CA PHE A 163 3.99 -12.72 -6.50
C PHE A 163 4.63 -13.95 -5.85
N PRO A 164 4.43 -15.20 -6.32
CA PRO A 164 5.11 -16.37 -5.77
C PRO A 164 6.64 -16.27 -5.82
N PHE A 165 7.19 -15.54 -6.78
CA PHE A 165 8.63 -15.31 -6.94
C PHE A 165 9.09 -14.17 -6.03
N ILE A 166 8.31 -13.09 -5.93
CA ILE A 166 8.55 -11.95 -5.01
C ILE A 166 8.66 -12.43 -3.56
N PHE A 167 7.75 -13.30 -3.14
CA PHE A 167 7.72 -13.88 -1.79
C PHE A 167 8.51 -15.19 -1.68
N ASN A 168 9.16 -15.63 -2.76
CA ASN A 168 9.96 -16.85 -2.85
C ASN A 168 9.28 -18.04 -2.16
N THR A 169 8.10 -18.45 -2.65
CA THR A 169 7.25 -19.48 -2.01
C THR A 169 7.94 -20.85 -1.89
N ALA A 170 8.92 -21.14 -2.74
CA ALA A 170 9.75 -22.32 -2.62
C ALA A 170 10.53 -22.35 -1.30
N ARG A 171 11.03 -21.20 -0.84
CA ARG A 171 11.74 -21.02 0.43
C ARG A 171 10.77 -20.72 1.57
N SER A 172 9.93 -19.70 1.41
CA SER A 172 9.08 -19.15 2.48
C SER A 172 7.90 -20.05 2.87
N ARG A 173 7.45 -20.90 1.95
CA ARG A 173 6.24 -21.74 2.09
C ARG A 173 4.96 -20.94 2.35
N LEU A 174 4.98 -19.63 2.13
CA LEU A 174 3.81 -18.77 2.28
C LEU A 174 2.70 -19.19 1.30
N PRO A 175 1.43 -19.16 1.71
CA PRO A 175 0.31 -19.24 0.78
C PRO A 175 0.26 -17.95 -0.03
N VAL A 176 0.51 -18.07 -1.33
CA VAL A 176 0.49 -16.97 -2.30
C VAL A 176 -0.14 -17.48 -3.59
N ASN A 177 -1.07 -16.73 -4.18
CA ASN A 177 -1.53 -17.05 -5.52
C ASN A 177 -0.51 -16.64 -6.60
N GLY A 178 -0.35 -17.53 -7.57
CA GLY A 178 0.20 -17.21 -8.89
C GLY A 178 -0.92 -17.31 -9.92
N ASP A 179 -0.75 -18.18 -10.92
CA ASP A 179 -1.75 -18.50 -11.96
C ASP A 179 -3.00 -19.29 -11.44
N GLY A 180 -3.35 -19.18 -10.16
CA GLY A 180 -4.43 -19.96 -9.56
C GLY A 180 -4.65 -19.63 -8.07
N PRO A 181 -5.57 -20.33 -7.38
CA PRO A 181 -5.94 -19.97 -6.01
C PRO A 181 -4.75 -20.08 -5.04
N PRO A 182 -4.70 -19.24 -3.97
CA PRO A 182 -3.65 -19.34 -2.95
C PRO A 182 -3.58 -20.74 -2.29
N PHE A 183 -4.73 -21.39 -2.12
CA PHE A 183 -4.83 -22.75 -1.58
C PHE A 183 -5.35 -23.72 -2.63
N LYS A 184 -4.51 -24.67 -3.06
CA LYS A 184 -4.89 -25.72 -4.03
C LYS A 184 -5.95 -26.70 -3.51
N THR A 185 -5.93 -26.97 -2.21
CA THR A 185 -6.86 -27.90 -1.55
C THR A 185 -7.38 -27.26 -0.26
N PRO A 186 -8.36 -26.35 -0.35
CA PRO A 186 -8.84 -25.60 0.81
C PRO A 186 -9.67 -26.50 1.74
N THR A 187 -9.13 -26.81 2.92
CA THR A 187 -9.78 -27.68 3.92
C THR A 187 -10.59 -26.89 4.96
N THR A 188 -10.24 -25.63 5.20
CA THR A 188 -10.91 -24.76 6.18
C THR A 188 -11.81 -23.70 5.53
N ASP A 189 -12.74 -23.15 6.31
CA ASP A 189 -13.59 -22.03 5.84
C ASP A 189 -12.78 -20.79 5.49
N HIS A 190 -11.70 -20.53 6.25
CA HIS A 190 -10.76 -19.45 5.98
C HIS A 190 -10.09 -19.60 4.61
N GLN A 191 -9.58 -20.79 4.29
CA GLN A 191 -8.94 -21.05 2.99
C GLN A 191 -9.95 -20.93 1.84
N ARG A 192 -11.18 -21.44 2.03
CA ARG A 192 -12.26 -21.27 1.04
C ARG A 192 -12.64 -19.80 0.84
N ALA A 193 -12.71 -19.02 1.92
CA ALA A 193 -13.00 -17.59 1.85
C ALA A 193 -11.88 -16.81 1.15
N THR A 194 -10.62 -17.13 1.44
CA THR A 194 -9.45 -16.52 0.83
C THR A 194 -9.39 -16.80 -0.67
N ASN A 195 -9.65 -18.05 -1.10
CA ASN A 195 -9.74 -18.37 -2.52
C ASN A 195 -10.88 -17.58 -3.21
N ARG A 196 -12.08 -17.50 -2.60
CA ARG A 196 -13.18 -16.69 -3.15
C ARG A 196 -12.84 -15.21 -3.26
N PHE A 197 -12.11 -14.67 -2.29
CA PHE A 197 -11.65 -13.28 -2.36
C PHE A 197 -10.66 -13.09 -3.52
N ALA A 198 -9.71 -14.02 -3.70
CA ALA A 198 -8.76 -13.96 -4.80
C ALA A 198 -9.44 -14.01 -6.18
N GLU A 199 -10.56 -14.74 -6.33
CA GLU A 199 -11.37 -14.76 -7.56
C GLU A 199 -12.00 -13.40 -7.92
N TRP A 200 -12.14 -12.49 -6.95
CA TRP A 200 -12.71 -11.15 -7.18
C TRP A 200 -11.64 -10.13 -7.59
N LEU A 201 -10.37 -10.49 -7.49
CA LEU A 201 -9.30 -9.63 -7.95
C LEU A 201 -9.33 -9.56 -9.49
N PRO A 202 -8.95 -8.42 -10.09
CA PRO A 202 -8.86 -8.33 -11.54
C PRO A 202 -7.85 -9.34 -12.07
N ASN A 203 -8.04 -9.85 -13.29
CA ASN A 203 -7.02 -10.64 -13.96
C ASN A 203 -6.05 -9.68 -14.66
N PHE A 204 -4.75 -9.79 -14.36
CA PHE A 204 -3.68 -9.09 -15.09
C PHE A 204 -2.74 -10.08 -15.75
#